data_AF-A0A099F0E7-F1
#
_entry.id   AF-A0A099F0E7-F1
#
_cell.length_a   1.000
_cell.length_b   1.000
_cell.length_c   1.000
_cell.angle_alpha   90.00
_cell.angle_beta   90.00
_cell.angle_gamma   90.00
#
_symmetry.space_group_name_H-M   'P 1'
#
loop_
_entity.id
_entity.type
_entity.pdbx_description
1 polymer ?
#
loop_
_entity_poly.entity_id
_entity_poly.type
_entity_poly.pdbx_seq_one_letter_code
_entity_poly.pdbx_strand_id
1 'polypeptide(L)'
;MSSYEYTVIPAPARGEKVRNAKTGIERFAVTLSETLNEMARNGWEYVRAETLPSEERSGLTSRSTVYHNILVFRRALEAQPAQDRPAAQRPEPVRPARHVEPEAAPPQARPEKPAEPGPAARGPFSAPLRASPKLTEENHGRARMAEPPVTAPEEKPASGGPRLGPANR
;
A
#
# COMPACT_ATOMS: atom_id res chain seq x y z
N MET A 1 30.09 -1.49 -20.96
CA MET A 1 29.20 -1.01 -19.87
C MET A 1 27.86 -0.71 -20.50
N SER A 2 26.81 -1.42 -20.12
CA SER A 2 25.48 -1.13 -20.66
C SER A 2 25.02 0.25 -20.21
N SER A 3 24.69 1.11 -21.16
CA SER A 3 24.14 2.44 -20.91
C SER A 3 22.61 2.35 -20.81
N TYR A 4 22.03 3.03 -19.83
CA TYR A 4 20.59 3.02 -19.57
C TYR A 4 20.03 4.44 -19.63
N GLU A 5 18.87 4.57 -20.24
CA GLU A 5 17.97 5.71 -20.13
C GLU A 5 17.02 5.47 -18.96
N TYR A 6 16.70 6.50 -18.18
CA TYR A 6 15.74 6.42 -17.07
C TYR A 6 14.57 7.37 -17.30
N THR A 7 13.40 6.96 -16.86
CA THR A 7 12.22 7.81 -16.79
C THR A 7 11.49 7.59 -15.47
N VAL A 8 10.80 8.63 -15.00
CA VAL A 8 10.09 8.65 -13.73
C VAL A 8 8.70 9.19 -13.97
N ILE A 9 7.70 8.47 -13.47
CA ILE A 9 6.30 8.89 -13.55
C ILE A 9 5.69 8.90 -12.14
N PRO A 10 4.69 9.76 -11.86
CA PRO A 10 3.94 9.68 -10.61
C PRO A 10 3.22 8.33 -10.51
N ALA A 11 3.25 7.73 -9.33
CA ALA A 11 2.50 6.52 -9.07
C ALA A 11 0.99 6.82 -9.11
N PRO A 12 0.15 5.94 -9.67
CA PRO A 12 -1.29 6.11 -9.61
C PRO A 12 -1.75 6.24 -8.16
N ALA A 13 -2.50 7.29 -7.84
CA ALA A 13 -2.99 7.53 -6.47
C ALA A 13 -4.34 6.88 -6.19
N ARG A 14 -5.11 6.54 -7.24
CA ARG A 14 -6.45 5.97 -7.14
C ARG A 14 -6.66 4.97 -8.27
N GLY A 15 -7.46 3.94 -7.99
CA GLY A 15 -7.91 2.99 -8.98
C GLY A 15 -9.10 3.49 -9.78
N GLU A 16 -9.05 3.31 -11.09
CA GLU A 16 -10.17 3.58 -11.99
C GLU A 16 -11.28 2.53 -11.85
N LYS A 17 -12.52 2.93 -12.13
CA LYS A 17 -13.68 2.05 -11.99
C LYS A 17 -13.80 1.12 -13.19
N VAL A 18 -13.18 -0.06 -13.07
CA VAL A 18 -13.31 -1.16 -14.03
C VAL A 18 -14.42 -2.15 -13.66
N ARG A 19 -15.07 -2.72 -14.67
CA ARG A 19 -16.25 -3.60 -14.54
C ARG A 19 -16.02 -4.83 -13.66
N ASN A 20 -14.78 -5.31 -13.58
CA ASN A 20 -14.43 -6.55 -12.88
C ASN A 20 -13.80 -6.33 -11.50
N ALA A 21 -13.63 -5.07 -11.04
CA ALA A 21 -13.09 -4.76 -9.72
C ALA A 21 -14.20 -4.30 -8.77
N LYS A 22 -14.52 -5.16 -7.81
CA LYS A 22 -15.55 -4.97 -6.79
C LYS A 22 -15.04 -4.09 -5.65
N THR A 23 -13.75 -4.21 -5.29
CA THR A 23 -13.16 -3.48 -4.15
C THR A 23 -12.28 -2.31 -4.58
N GLY A 24 -11.98 -1.39 -3.65
CA GLY A 24 -11.06 -0.27 -3.90
C GLY A 24 -9.63 -0.72 -4.21
N ILE A 25 -9.16 -1.75 -3.50
CA ILE A 25 -7.83 -2.32 -3.73
C ILE A 25 -7.74 -3.04 -5.08
N GLU A 26 -8.80 -3.72 -5.52
CA GLU A 26 -8.84 -4.34 -6.86
C GLU A 26 -8.76 -3.29 -7.96
N ARG A 27 -9.50 -2.18 -7.83
CA ARG A 27 -9.42 -1.07 -8.80
C ARG A 27 -8.01 -0.49 -8.86
N PHE A 28 -7.40 -0.28 -7.68
CA PHE A 28 -6.04 0.23 -7.59
C PHE A 28 -5.03 -0.72 -8.24
N ALA A 29 -5.14 -2.02 -7.98
CA ALA A 29 -4.27 -3.03 -8.57
C ALA A 29 -4.40 -3.08 -10.11
N VAL A 30 -5.62 -2.94 -10.64
CA VAL A 30 -5.83 -2.88 -12.09
C VAL A 30 -5.15 -1.65 -12.69
N THR A 31 -5.38 -0.47 -12.13
CA THR A 31 -4.75 0.76 -12.64
C THR A 31 -3.22 0.71 -12.55
N LEU A 32 -2.66 0.22 -11.43
CA LEU A 32 -1.21 0.03 -11.32
C LEU A 32 -0.69 -0.95 -12.38
N SER A 33 -1.41 -2.06 -12.60
CA SER A 33 -1.05 -3.04 -13.62
C SER A 33 -1.09 -2.45 -15.02
N GLU A 34 -2.09 -1.62 -15.34
CA GLU A 34 -2.20 -0.92 -16.62
C GLU A 34 -1.01 0.01 -16.84
N THR A 35 -0.65 0.83 -15.85
CA THR A 35 0.52 1.72 -15.91
C THR A 35 1.81 0.94 -16.15
N LEU A 36 2.04 -0.15 -15.39
CA LEU A 36 3.23 -0.99 -15.55
C LEU A 36 3.28 -1.62 -16.95
N ASN A 37 2.15 -2.12 -17.43
CA ASN A 37 2.07 -2.76 -18.75
C ASN A 37 2.23 -1.75 -19.89
N GLU A 38 1.71 -0.53 -19.74
CA GLU A 38 1.91 0.55 -20.71
C GLU A 38 3.40 0.89 -20.85
N MET A 39 4.09 1.11 -19.72
CA MET A 39 5.53 1.37 -19.72
C MET A 39 6.31 0.20 -20.33
N ALA A 40 5.96 -1.04 -19.98
CA ALA A 40 6.57 -2.24 -20.56
C ALA A 40 6.38 -2.32 -22.08
N ARG A 41 5.18 -2.00 -22.60
CA ARG A 41 4.91 -1.95 -24.05
C ARG A 41 5.75 -0.89 -24.77
N ASN A 42 6.06 0.21 -24.08
CA ASN A 42 6.91 1.28 -24.57
C ASN A 42 8.42 0.97 -24.45
N GLY A 43 8.77 -0.24 -24.01
CA GLY A 43 10.16 -0.70 -23.87
C GLY A 43 10.84 -0.27 -22.58
N TRP A 44 10.07 0.18 -21.58
CA TRP A 44 10.58 0.54 -20.26
C TRP A 44 10.48 -0.63 -19.27
N GLU A 45 11.58 -0.91 -18.59
CA GLU A 45 11.67 -1.89 -17.51
C GLU A 45 11.40 -1.21 -16.16
N TYR A 46 10.51 -1.78 -15.35
CA TYR A 46 10.26 -1.30 -14.00
C TYR A 46 11.47 -1.57 -13.10
N VAL A 47 11.92 -0.54 -12.37
CA VAL A 47 13.05 -0.64 -11.44
C VAL A 47 12.54 -0.70 -10.00
N ARG A 48 11.80 0.35 -9.58
CA ARG A 48 11.31 0.50 -8.20
C ARG A 48 10.28 1.60 -8.05
N ALA A 49 9.59 1.59 -6.92
CA ALA A 49 8.80 2.72 -6.43
C ALA A 49 9.60 3.49 -5.38
N GLU A 50 9.45 4.81 -5.36
CA GLU A 50 10.10 5.69 -4.39
C GLU A 50 9.09 6.70 -3.84
N THR A 51 9.36 7.20 -2.63
CA THR A 51 8.59 8.27 -2.00
C THR A 51 9.54 9.41 -1.64
N LEU A 52 9.48 10.51 -2.39
CA LEU A 52 10.44 11.62 -2.27
C LEU A 52 9.75 12.93 -1.86
N PRO A 53 10.39 13.76 -1.03
CA PRO A 53 9.92 15.11 -0.73
C PRO A 53 10.14 16.05 -1.92
N SER A 54 9.18 16.94 -2.19
CA SER A 54 9.22 18.03 -3.15
C SER A 54 8.83 19.34 -2.47
N GLU A 55 9.57 20.42 -2.71
CA GLU A 55 9.21 21.75 -2.23
C GLU A 55 8.24 22.43 -3.19
N GLU A 56 7.05 22.75 -2.71
CA GLU A 56 6.01 23.43 -3.48
C GLU A 56 5.65 24.76 -2.83
N ARG A 57 5.24 25.73 -3.65
CA ARG A 57 4.78 27.03 -3.12
C ARG A 57 3.44 26.82 -2.43
N SER A 58 3.36 27.24 -1.18
CA SER A 58 2.14 27.29 -0.40
C SER A 58 1.75 28.75 -0.18
N GLY A 59 0.59 29.16 -0.70
CA GLY A 59 0.11 30.54 -0.56
C GLY A 59 1.00 31.61 -1.22
N LEU A 60 0.98 32.83 -0.67
CA LEU A 60 1.63 33.99 -1.31
C LEU A 60 3.15 34.04 -1.06
N THR A 61 3.64 33.62 0.10
CA THR A 61 5.07 33.74 0.46
C THR A 61 5.69 32.47 1.05
N SER A 62 4.92 31.40 1.31
CA SER A 62 5.44 30.20 1.97
C SER A 62 5.77 29.07 1.00
N ARG A 63 6.60 28.13 1.45
CA ARG A 63 6.89 26.85 0.79
C ARG A 63 6.52 25.71 1.72
N SER A 64 6.03 24.61 1.17
CA SER A 64 5.71 23.38 1.90
C SER A 64 6.37 22.18 1.25
N THR A 65 6.83 21.23 2.06
CA THR A 65 7.33 19.95 1.57
C THR A 65 6.18 18.97 1.38
N VAL A 66 6.00 18.45 0.17
CA VAL A 66 5.01 17.44 -0.21
C VAL A 66 5.72 16.16 -0.59
N TYR A 67 5.30 15.02 -0.04
CA TYR A 67 5.84 13.72 -0.41
C TYR A 67 5.09 13.13 -1.60
N HIS A 68 5.82 12.79 -2.66
CA HIS A 68 5.27 12.18 -3.87
C HIS A 68 5.71 10.73 -4.00
N ASN A 69 4.75 9.86 -4.33
CA ASN A 69 5.03 8.50 -4.73
C ASN A 69 5.28 8.46 -6.23
N ILE A 70 6.42 7.91 -6.63
CA ILE A 70 6.87 7.86 -8.03
C ILE A 70 7.30 6.44 -8.40
N LEU A 71 7.20 6.11 -9.68
CA LEU A 71 7.65 4.85 -10.27
C LEU A 71 8.85 5.16 -11.18
N VAL A 72 9.94 4.44 -10.96
CA VAL A 72 11.18 4.58 -11.73
C VAL A 72 11.29 3.44 -12.73
N PHE A 73 11.58 3.79 -13.97
CA PHE A 73 11.80 2.85 -15.07
C PHE A 73 13.13 3.11 -15.76
N ARG A 74 13.64 2.08 -16.45
CA ARG A 74 14.85 2.17 -17.27
C ARG A 74 14.69 1.47 -18.62
N ARG A 75 15.51 1.85 -19.60
CA ARG A 75 15.62 1.19 -20.91
C ARG A 75 17.08 1.17 -21.33
N ALA A 76 17.57 0.07 -21.90
CA ALA A 76 18.93 0.01 -22.44
C ALA A 76 19.03 0.87 -23.72
N LEU A 77 20.08 1.69 -23.84
CA LEU A 77 20.31 2.54 -25.03
C LEU A 77 20.95 1.77 -26.19
N GLU A 78 21.70 0.73 -25.88
CA GLU A 78 22.18 -0.26 -26.85
C GLU A 78 21.26 -1.46 -26.82
N ALA A 79 20.96 -2.04 -27.99
CA ALA A 79 20.16 -3.26 -28.11
C ALA A 79 20.92 -4.45 -27.47
N GLN A 80 20.91 -4.52 -26.15
CA GLN A 80 21.24 -5.73 -25.44
C GLN A 80 20.13 -6.73 -25.81
N PRO A 81 20.45 -7.91 -26.37
CA PRO A 81 19.46 -8.98 -26.42
C PRO A 81 18.92 -9.13 -25.00
N ALA A 82 17.61 -9.33 -24.84
CA ALA A 82 16.97 -9.59 -23.56
C ALA A 82 17.60 -10.86 -22.97
N GLN A 83 18.70 -10.69 -22.26
CA GLN A 83 19.42 -11.71 -21.54
C GLN A 83 19.20 -11.33 -20.08
N ASP A 84 18.88 -12.34 -19.27
CA ASP A 84 18.79 -12.25 -17.82
C ASP A 84 17.49 -11.74 -17.20
N ARG A 85 16.33 -12.03 -17.82
CA ARG A 85 15.20 -12.44 -16.97
C ARG A 85 15.21 -13.96 -16.90
N PRO A 86 15.43 -14.59 -15.74
CA PRO A 86 15.19 -16.02 -15.64
C PRO A 86 13.74 -16.23 -16.02
N ALA A 87 13.52 -16.87 -17.17
CA ALA A 87 12.21 -17.37 -17.53
C ALA A 87 11.79 -18.24 -16.35
N ALA A 88 10.75 -17.82 -15.62
CA ALA A 88 10.15 -18.65 -14.60
C ALA A 88 9.79 -19.96 -15.29
N GLN A 89 10.55 -21.02 -14.99
CA GLN A 89 10.36 -22.33 -15.59
C GLN A 89 8.93 -22.72 -15.25
N ARG A 90 8.09 -22.82 -16.29
CA ARG A 90 6.72 -23.30 -16.15
C ARG A 90 6.82 -24.71 -15.56
N PRO A 91 6.28 -24.99 -14.37
CA PRO A 91 6.36 -26.33 -13.83
C PRO A 91 5.64 -27.28 -14.79
N GLU A 92 6.37 -28.27 -15.29
CA GLU A 92 5.82 -29.41 -16.02
C GLU A 92 4.69 -30.03 -15.17
N PRO A 93 3.52 -30.33 -15.75
CA PRO A 93 2.45 -30.96 -15.00
C PRO A 93 2.89 -32.37 -14.59
N VAL A 94 3.19 -32.54 -13.30
CA VAL A 94 3.44 -33.87 -12.70
C VAL A 94 2.18 -34.69 -12.90
N ARG A 95 2.26 -35.71 -13.76
CA ARG A 95 1.18 -36.69 -13.93
C ARG A 95 1.04 -37.47 -12.62
N PRO A 96 -0.16 -37.58 -12.03
CA PRO A 96 -0.33 -38.38 -10.82
C PRO A 96 -0.01 -39.84 -11.14
N ALA A 97 0.92 -40.42 -10.38
CA ALA A 97 1.19 -41.85 -10.41
C ALA A 97 -0.11 -42.60 -10.06
N ARG A 98 -0.48 -43.58 -10.90
CA ARG A 98 -1.62 -44.45 -10.65
C ARG A 98 -1.44 -45.12 -9.30
N HIS A 99 -2.39 -44.89 -8.41
CA HIS A 99 -2.54 -45.65 -7.17
C HIS A 99 -2.70 -47.13 -7.57
N VAL A 100 -1.81 -47.99 -7.10
CA VAL A 100 -2.00 -49.44 -7.20
C VAL A 100 -2.99 -49.80 -6.10
N GLU A 101 -4.16 -50.26 -6.52
CA GLU A 101 -5.24 -50.71 -5.65
C GLU A 101 -4.79 -52.01 -4.96
N PRO A 102 -4.83 -52.11 -3.61
CA PRO A 102 -4.51 -53.35 -2.93
C PRO A 102 -5.60 -54.39 -3.20
N GLU A 103 -5.16 -55.50 -3.78
CA GLU A 103 -5.93 -56.71 -4.06
C GLU A 103 -6.58 -57.28 -2.80
N ALA A 104 -7.84 -57.69 -2.96
CA ALA A 104 -8.75 -58.15 -1.92
C ALA A 104 -8.33 -59.49 -1.29
N ALA A 105 -8.45 -59.60 0.04
CA ALA A 105 -8.44 -60.88 0.75
C ALA A 105 -9.89 -61.36 1.02
N PRO A 106 -10.23 -62.64 0.77
CA PRO A 106 -11.59 -63.18 0.95
C PRO A 106 -11.90 -63.58 2.42
N PRO A 107 -13.18 -63.86 2.74
CA PRO A 107 -13.80 -63.53 4.02
C PRO A 107 -13.75 -64.69 5.04
N GLN A 108 -13.74 -64.35 6.33
CA GLN A 108 -14.05 -65.30 7.40
C GLN A 108 -15.29 -64.85 8.19
N ALA A 109 -16.09 -65.86 8.54
CA ALA A 109 -17.50 -65.84 8.85
C ALA A 109 -17.87 -65.17 10.20
N ARG A 110 -19.08 -64.60 10.23
CA ARG A 110 -19.83 -64.25 11.45
C ARG A 110 -20.41 -65.51 12.12
N PRO A 111 -20.70 -65.47 13.43
CA PRO A 111 -22.06 -65.15 13.91
C PRO A 111 -22.00 -64.24 15.16
N GLU A 112 -23.02 -63.63 15.78
CA GLU A 112 -24.44 -63.29 15.58
C GLU A 112 -24.73 -62.11 16.57
N LYS A 113 -25.89 -61.48 16.43
CA LYS A 113 -26.44 -60.24 17.07
C LYS A 113 -26.86 -60.44 18.57
N PRO A 114 -27.53 -59.50 19.32
CA PRO A 114 -28.18 -58.20 18.95
C PRO A 114 -28.05 -56.96 19.91
N ALA A 115 -28.27 -55.78 19.28
CA ALA A 115 -28.93 -54.51 19.67
C ALA A 115 -29.01 -54.00 21.14
N GLU A 116 -28.64 -52.72 21.37
CA GLU A 116 -29.56 -51.56 21.40
C GLU A 116 -28.82 -50.21 21.60
N PRO A 117 -29.46 -49.04 21.28
CA PRO A 117 -28.81 -47.74 21.09
C PRO A 117 -28.89 -46.81 22.32
N GLY A 118 -27.92 -45.92 22.50
CA GLY A 118 -27.94 -44.87 23.52
C GLY A 118 -27.21 -43.59 23.10
N PRO A 119 -27.67 -42.39 23.51
CA PRO A 119 -27.57 -41.18 22.70
C PRO A 119 -26.35 -40.29 23.01
N ALA A 120 -26.13 -39.35 22.09
CA ALA A 120 -25.12 -38.31 22.10
C ALA A 120 -24.94 -37.60 23.47
N ALA A 121 -23.73 -37.64 24.00
CA ALA A 121 -23.27 -36.71 25.02
C ALA A 121 -22.55 -35.54 24.35
N ARG A 122 -23.25 -34.41 24.26
CA ARG A 122 -22.66 -33.08 24.04
C ARG A 122 -21.58 -32.84 25.09
N GLY A 123 -20.37 -32.51 24.66
CA GLY A 123 -19.32 -32.05 25.57
C GLY A 123 -19.77 -30.77 26.31
N PRO A 124 -19.52 -30.65 27.61
CA PRO A 124 -19.76 -29.42 28.35
C PRO A 124 -18.70 -28.40 27.97
N PHE A 125 -19.00 -27.11 28.09
CA PHE A 125 -18.17 -25.95 27.70
C PHE A 125 -18.38 -25.43 26.27
N SER A 126 -19.64 -25.19 25.91
CA SER A 126 -19.96 -24.02 25.08
C SER A 126 -20.39 -22.88 25.99
N ALA A 127 -19.52 -21.88 26.17
CA ALA A 127 -19.90 -20.57 26.68
C ALA A 127 -19.16 -19.49 25.87
N PRO A 128 -19.85 -18.73 25.00
CA PRO A 128 -19.28 -17.54 24.41
C PRO A 128 -19.32 -16.42 25.46
N LEU A 129 -18.18 -15.85 25.80
CA LEU A 129 -18.13 -14.64 26.62
C LEU A 129 -18.79 -13.49 25.86
N ARG A 130 -19.76 -12.91 26.54
CA ARG A 130 -20.70 -11.88 26.11
C ARG A 130 -19.99 -10.54 25.92
N ALA A 131 -20.44 -9.82 24.91
CA ALA A 131 -20.09 -8.44 24.59
C ALA A 131 -20.30 -7.48 25.78
N SER A 132 -19.36 -6.55 25.94
CA SER A 132 -19.58 -5.30 26.71
C SER A 132 -20.16 -4.22 25.79
N PRO A 133 -21.13 -3.42 26.27
CA PRO A 133 -21.86 -2.47 25.44
C PRO A 133 -21.06 -1.20 25.11
N LYS A 134 -21.34 -0.68 23.92
CA LYS A 134 -21.11 0.71 23.50
C LYS A 134 -21.77 1.68 24.48
N LEU A 135 -21.01 2.68 24.95
CA LEU A 135 -21.56 3.98 25.34
C LEU A 135 -21.45 4.90 24.11
N THR A 136 -22.60 5.25 23.55
CA THR A 136 -22.77 6.16 22.42
C THR A 136 -22.84 7.60 22.90
N GLU A 137 -22.13 8.44 22.13
CA GLU A 137 -22.43 9.82 21.72
C GLU A 137 -22.87 10.84 22.78
N GLU A 138 -22.15 11.96 22.83
CA GLU A 138 -22.82 13.22 22.54
C GLU A 138 -21.89 14.23 21.86
N ASN A 139 -22.31 14.61 20.66
CA ASN A 139 -21.77 15.60 19.77
C ASN A 139 -22.21 16.99 20.24
N HIS A 140 -21.30 17.78 20.83
CA HIS A 140 -21.52 19.20 21.06
C HIS A 140 -20.48 20.04 20.31
N GLY A 141 -20.99 20.68 19.26
CA GLY A 141 -20.60 21.95 18.64
C GLY A 141 -19.25 22.61 18.96
N ARG A 142 -18.53 22.93 17.87
CA ARG A 142 -17.77 24.17 17.62
C ARG A 142 -16.99 24.79 18.80
N ALA A 143 -15.68 24.61 18.78
CA ALA A 143 -14.68 25.62 19.16
C ALA A 143 -13.46 25.40 18.25
N ARG A 144 -13.22 26.17 17.19
CA ARG A 144 -12.52 27.48 17.19
C ARG A 144 -11.40 27.56 18.24
N MET A 145 -10.17 27.62 17.71
CA MET A 145 -8.96 28.21 18.29
C MET A 145 -8.31 27.53 19.50
N ALA A 146 -7.09 27.03 19.27
CA ALA A 146 -5.95 27.18 20.20
C ALA A 146 -4.64 26.86 19.46
N GLU A 147 -4.19 27.75 18.58
CA GLU A 147 -2.73 27.89 18.39
C GLU A 147 -2.18 28.58 19.65
N PRO A 148 -1.06 28.11 20.23
CA PRO A 148 -0.43 28.82 21.35
C PRO A 148 0.16 30.14 20.84
N PRO A 149 -0.14 31.30 21.47
CA PRO A 149 0.51 32.55 21.08
C PRO A 149 1.97 32.50 21.55
N VAL A 150 2.92 32.44 20.62
CA VAL A 150 4.29 32.85 20.93
C VAL A 150 4.30 34.38 20.87
N THR A 151 4.15 34.94 22.06
CA THR A 151 4.22 36.34 22.44
C THR A 151 5.34 37.07 21.71
N ALA A 152 4.98 38.06 20.88
CA ALA A 152 5.88 39.17 20.55
C ALA A 152 5.83 40.17 21.71
N PRO A 153 6.97 40.69 22.21
CA PRO A 153 6.97 41.94 22.94
C PRO A 153 7.00 43.11 21.94
N GLU A 154 5.95 43.94 21.97
CA GLU A 154 5.96 45.28 21.38
C GLU A 154 6.50 46.26 22.44
N GLU A 155 7.65 46.88 22.19
CA GLU A 155 8.00 48.18 22.78
C GLU A 155 8.53 49.10 21.66
N LYS A 156 7.85 50.25 21.51
CA LYS A 156 8.17 51.34 20.58
C LYS A 156 9.23 52.29 21.19
N PRO A 157 9.53 53.45 20.57
CA PRO A 157 10.69 53.70 19.74
C PRO A 157 11.73 54.57 20.46
N ALA A 158 13.02 54.37 20.19
CA ALA A 158 14.06 55.34 20.54
C ALA A 158 14.76 55.81 19.25
N SER A 159 14.29 56.94 18.73
CA SER A 159 15.06 57.78 17.82
C SER A 159 16.31 58.28 18.55
N GLY A 160 17.51 57.91 18.10
CA GLY A 160 18.75 58.27 18.78
C GLY A 160 20.01 58.22 17.92
N GLY A 161 20.18 59.23 17.04
CA GLY A 161 21.49 59.66 16.50
C GLY A 161 21.91 59.08 15.14
N PRO A 162 22.85 59.74 14.40
CA PRO A 162 23.75 60.82 14.83
C PRO A 162 23.44 62.20 14.19
N ARG A 163 23.70 63.24 14.98
CA ARG A 163 23.72 64.66 14.58
C ARG A 163 24.81 64.91 13.53
N LEU A 164 24.41 65.25 12.31
CA LEU A 164 25.28 65.98 11.38
C LEU A 164 25.41 67.42 11.89
N GLY A 165 26.62 67.78 12.33
CA GLY A 165 26.99 69.14 12.74
C GLY A 165 26.95 70.13 11.57
N PRO A 166 26.96 71.45 11.86
CA PRO A 166 26.67 72.47 10.87
C PRO A 166 27.78 72.65 9.82
N ALA A 167 27.34 72.98 8.62
CA ALA A 167 28.15 73.43 7.50
C ALA A 167 29.00 74.65 7.88
N ASN A 168 30.27 74.64 7.47
CA ASN A 168 31.12 75.82 7.47
C ASN A 168 31.50 76.16 6.02
N ARG A 169 30.98 77.31 5.60
CA ARG A 169 31.43 78.30 4.61
C ARG A 169 32.18 77.86 3.34
#